data_AF-A0A0U1KIR7-F1
#
_entry.id   AF-A0A0U1KIR7-F1
#
_cell.length_a   1.000
_cell.length_b   1.000
_cell.length_c   1.000
_cell.angle_alpha   90.00
_cell.angle_beta   90.00
_cell.angle_gamma   90.00
#
_symmetry.space_group_name_H-M   'P 1'
#
loop_
_entity.id
_entity.type
_entity.pdbx_description
1 polymer ?
#
loop_
_entity_poly.entity_id
_entity_poly.type
_entity_poly.pdbx_seq_one_letter_code
_entity_poly.pdbx_strand_id
1 'polypeptide(L)'
;MNAPFVIIGIMALIVLLLVVGAPLKPIRWFMQGSVKIIIGVLCLFFFNIFGASFGLHLPINIYNAGIIGLLGIPGFISLTALHLLIFN
;
A
#
# COMPACT_ATOMS: atom_id res chain seq x y z
N MET A 1 -26.06 -34.90 -5.19
CA MET A 1 -26.14 -34.17 -3.90
C MET A 1 -27.53 -33.56 -3.80
N ASN A 2 -28.28 -33.83 -2.74
CA ASN A 2 -29.67 -33.38 -2.67
C ASN A 2 -29.68 -31.89 -2.34
N ALA A 3 -30.39 -31.09 -3.15
CA ALA A 3 -30.60 -29.65 -2.97
C ALA A 3 -30.83 -29.20 -1.51
N PRO A 4 -31.61 -29.92 -0.66
CA PRO A 4 -31.81 -29.51 0.73
C PRO A 4 -30.52 -29.44 1.58
N PHE A 5 -29.54 -30.31 1.35
CA PHE A 5 -28.28 -30.27 2.11
C PHE A 5 -27.43 -29.04 1.76
N VAL A 6 -27.47 -28.60 0.50
CA VAL A 6 -26.77 -27.40 0.05
C VAL A 6 -27.38 -26.16 0.70
N ILE A 7 -28.71 -26.09 0.76
CA ILE A 7 -29.43 -24.96 1.37
C ILE A 7 -29.12 -24.85 2.87
N ILE A 8 -29.17 -25.97 3.60
CA ILE A 8 -28.86 -26.00 5.04
C ILE A 8 -27.39 -25.60 5.28
N GLY A 9 -26.46 -26.06 4.44
CA GLY A 9 -25.05 -25.70 4.52
C GLY A 9 -24.81 -24.20 4.33
N ILE A 10 -25.46 -23.57 3.35
CA ILE A 10 -25.38 -22.12 3.13
C ILE A 10 -25.98 -21.35 4.32
N MET A 11 -27.12 -21.79 4.85
CA MET A 11 -27.75 -21.17 6.02
C MET A 11 -26.85 -21.22 7.26
N ALA A 12 -26.25 -22.39 7.53
CA ALA A 12 -25.31 -22.55 8.64
C ALA A 12 -24.07 -21.66 8.49
N LEU A 13 -23.55 -21.52 7.26
CA LEU A 13 -22.41 -20.64 6.97
C LEU A 13 -22.76 -19.16 7.19
N ILE A 14 -23.95 -18.72 6.79
CA ILE A 14 -24.41 -17.34 7.00
C ILE A 14 -24.54 -17.04 8.50
N VAL A 15 -25.15 -17.94 9.28
CA VAL A 15 -25.27 -17.78 10.74
C VAL A 15 -23.90 -17.75 11.40
N LEU A 16 -22.97 -18.62 10.98
CA LEU A 16 -21.59 -18.62 11.46
C LEU A 16 -20.88 -17.30 11.17
N LEU A 17 -21.01 -16.76 9.94
CA LEU A 17 -20.44 -15.46 9.56
C LEU A 17 -21.04 -14.29 10.35
N LEU A 18 -22.31 -14.35 10.72
CA LEU A 18 -22.95 -13.32 11.55
C LEU A 18 -22.48 -13.39 13.01
N VAL A 19 -22.26 -14.58 13.56
CA VAL A 19 -21.79 -14.77 14.96
C VAL A 19 -20.30 -14.43 15.11
N VAL A 20 -19.46 -14.90 14.18
CA VAL A 20 -18.01 -14.67 14.22
C VAL A 20 -17.64 -13.29 13.65
N GLY A 21 -18.50 -12.71 12.81
CA GLY A 21 -18.21 -11.53 12.01
C GLY A 21 -17.37 -11.87 10.78
N ALA A 22 -17.41 -10.99 9.77
CA ALA A 22 -16.56 -11.15 8.59
C ALA A 22 -15.08 -10.92 8.97
N PRO A 23 -14.15 -11.80 8.57
CA PRO A 23 -12.72 -11.60 8.79
C PRO A 23 -12.21 -10.48 7.89
N LEU A 24 -12.45 -9.22 8.26
CA LEU A 24 -11.97 -8.02 7.58
C LEU A 24 -10.50 -7.67 7.96
N LYS A 25 -9.83 -8.52 8.73
CA LYS A 25 -8.41 -8.34 9.10
C LYS A 25 -7.46 -8.29 7.88
N PRO A 26 -7.53 -9.23 6.91
CA PRO A 26 -6.67 -9.18 5.72
C PRO A 26 -6.94 -7.97 4.81
N ILE A 27 -8.20 -7.54 4.65
CA ILE A 27 -8.50 -6.35 3.83
C ILE A 27 -7.93 -5.08 4.47
N ARG A 28 -7.90 -5.01 5.80
CA ARG A 28 -7.30 -3.89 6.54
C ARG A 28 -5.78 -3.79 6.29
N TRP A 29 -5.08 -4.92 6.21
CA TRP A 29 -3.66 -4.95 5.87
C TRP A 29 -3.39 -4.45 4.46
N PHE A 30 -4.19 -4.90 3.49
CA PHE A 30 -4.11 -4.41 2.12
C PHE A 30 -4.36 -2.90 2.02
N MET A 31 -5.41 -2.40 2.67
CA MET A 31 -5.72 -0.97 2.69
C MET A 31 -4.61 -0.15 3.36
N GLN A 32 -4.05 -0.63 4.47
CA GLN A 32 -2.92 0.04 5.14
C GLN A 32 -1.68 0.10 4.24
N GLY A 33 -1.38 -0.97 3.50
CA GLY A 33 -0.29 -0.99 2.52
C GLY A 33 -0.51 0.04 1.41
N SER A 34 -1.70 0.08 0.82
CA SER A 34 -2.05 1.04 -0.23
C SER A 34 -1.95 2.49 0.26
N VAL A 35 -2.42 2.79 1.48
CA VAL A 35 -2.31 4.13 2.06
C VAL A 35 -0.84 4.55 2.19
N LYS A 36 0.05 3.66 2.65
CA LYS A 36 1.48 3.94 2.72
C LYS A 36 2.08 4.26 1.35
N ILE A 37 1.72 3.51 0.32
CA ILE A 37 2.19 3.78 -1.05
C ILE A 37 1.69 5.16 -1.53
N ILE A 38 0.43 5.49 -1.29
CA ILE A 38 -0.14 6.81 -1.64
C ILE A 38 0.63 7.94 -0.95
N ILE A 39 0.93 7.79 0.34
CA ILE A 39 1.77 8.75 1.08
C ILE A 39 3.14 8.88 0.42
N GLY A 40 3.77 7.77 0.02
CA GLY A 40 5.04 7.79 -0.68
C GLY A 40 4.98 8.50 -2.03
N VAL A 41 3.90 8.30 -2.81
CA VAL A 41 3.67 9.04 -4.07
C VAL A 41 3.54 10.54 -3.80
N LEU A 42 2.76 10.93 -2.78
CA LEU A 42 2.59 12.34 -2.37
C LEU A 42 3.92 12.96 -1.95
N CYS A 43 4.73 12.26 -1.16
CA CYS A 43 6.06 12.73 -0.75
C CYS A 43 6.98 12.92 -1.97
N LEU A 44 7.01 11.96 -2.90
CA LEU A 44 7.78 12.07 -4.13
C LEU A 44 7.32 13.23 -5.01
N PHE A 45 6.00 13.43 -5.11
CA PHE A 45 5.43 14.54 -5.88
C PHE A 45 5.87 15.90 -5.32
N PHE A 46 5.74 16.10 -4.01
CA PHE A 46 6.23 17.33 -3.38
C PHE A 46 7.75 17.48 -3.55
N PHE A 47 8.51 16.41 -3.32
CA PHE A 47 9.95 16.45 -3.53
C PHE A 47 10.33 16.86 -4.95
N ASN A 48 9.66 16.31 -5.97
CA ASN A 48 9.94 16.67 -7.35
C ASN A 48 9.55 18.13 -7.67
N ILE A 49 8.47 18.66 -7.07
CA ILE A 49 8.14 20.08 -7.23
C ILE A 49 9.22 20.99 -6.65
N PHE A 50 9.67 20.72 -5.43
CA PHE A 50 10.72 21.54 -4.78
C PHE A 50 12.11 21.28 -5.39
N GLY A 51 12.38 20.04 -5.78
CA GLY A 51 13.64 19.54 -6.33
C GLY A 51 13.85 19.89 -7.80
N ALA A 52 12.78 20.20 -8.54
CA ALA A 52 12.86 20.61 -9.95
C ALA A 52 13.82 21.81 -10.14
N SER A 53 13.83 22.76 -9.21
CA SER A 53 14.74 23.91 -9.23
C SER A 53 16.22 23.53 -9.04
N PHE A 54 16.49 22.38 -8.43
CA PHE A 54 17.84 21.84 -8.20
C PHE A 54 18.22 20.75 -9.22
N GLY A 55 17.37 20.47 -10.21
CA GLY A 55 17.55 19.37 -11.16
C GLY A 55 17.28 17.97 -10.58
N LEU A 56 16.91 17.88 -9.30
CA LEU A 56 16.66 16.61 -8.60
C LEU A 56 15.23 16.16 -8.85
N HIS A 57 15.07 15.07 -9.58
CA HIS A 57 13.78 14.46 -9.85
C HIS A 57 13.87 12.95 -9.67
N LEU A 58 13.18 12.42 -8.65
CA LEU A 58 13.04 10.98 -8.51
C LEU A 58 11.81 10.50 -9.30
N PRO A 59 11.93 9.46 -10.14
CA PRO A 59 10.79 8.97 -10.91
C PRO A 59 9.68 8.48 -9.97
N ILE A 60 8.44 8.92 -10.24
CA ILE A 60 7.25 8.55 -9.46
C ILE A 60 6.79 7.17 -9.92
N ASN A 61 7.36 6.12 -9.35
CA ASN A 61 6.99 4.74 -9.61
C ASN A 61 6.60 4.02 -8.31
N ILE A 62 6.00 2.84 -8.43
CA ILE A 62 5.50 2.09 -7.28
C ILE A 62 6.62 1.59 -6.36
N TYR A 63 7.84 1.39 -6.89
CA TYR A 63 9.00 0.97 -6.12
C TYR A 63 9.51 2.09 -5.20
N ASN A 64 9.75 3.27 -5.75
CA ASN A 64 10.22 4.46 -5.02
C ASN A 64 9.16 4.93 -4.03
N ALA A 65 7.89 5.00 -4.46
CA ALA A 65 6.78 5.34 -3.58
C ALA A 65 6.56 4.28 -2.50
N GLY A 66 6.76 3.00 -2.81
CA GLY A 66 6.71 1.92 -1.83
C GLY A 66 7.81 2.04 -0.78
N ILE A 67 9.06 2.26 -1.19
CA ILE A 67 10.19 2.43 -0.26
C ILE A 67 9.97 3.66 0.63
N ILE A 68 9.63 4.81 0.04
CA ILE A 68 9.37 6.05 0.80
C ILE A 68 8.13 5.93 1.69
N GLY A 69 7.07 5.30 1.20
CA GLY A 69 5.83 5.11 1.94
C GLY A 69 5.93 4.09 3.08
N LEU A 70 6.72 3.03 2.90
CA LEU A 70 6.90 1.97 3.90
C LEU A 70 7.95 2.34 4.94
N LEU A 71 9.10 2.88 4.52
CA LEU A 71 10.19 3.26 5.42
C LEU A 71 10.05 4.70 5.93
N GLY A 72 9.33 5.58 5.23
CA GLY A 72 9.19 6.98 5.59
C GLY A 72 10.45 7.79 5.30
N ILE A 73 10.82 8.66 6.24
CA ILE A 73 12.01 9.54 6.19
C ILE A 73 13.31 8.78 5.88
N PRO A 74 13.66 7.66 6.54
CA PRO A 74 14.91 6.95 6.21
C PRO A 74 14.92 6.39 4.79
N GLY A 75 13.78 5.91 4.28
CA GLY A 75 13.67 5.47 2.89
C GLY A 75 13.86 6.61 1.89
N PHE A 76 13.29 7.77 2.21
CA PHE A 76 13.44 8.97 1.42
C PHE A 76 14.88 9.47 1.34
N ILE A 77 15.59 9.53 2.47
CA ILE A 77 17.00 9.92 2.52
C ILE A 77 17.85 8.92 1.72
N SER A 78 17.63 7.61 1.92
CA SER A 78 18.39 6.58 1.20
C SER A 78 18.20 6.66 -0.31
N LEU A 79 16.96 6.80 -0.80
CA LEU A 79 16.67 6.92 -2.23
C LEU A 79 17.26 8.19 -2.83
N THR A 80 17.13 9.32 -2.13
CA THR A 80 17.70 10.60 -2.59
C THR A 80 19.23 10.53 -2.62
N ALA A 81 19.86 9.93 -1.61
CA ALA A 81 21.30 9.72 -1.58
C ALA A 81 21.79 8.78 -2.70
N LEU A 82 21.06 7.70 -3.00
CA LEU A 82 21.36 6.82 -4.13
C LEU A 82 21.24 7.55 -5.46
N HIS A 83 20.19 8.34 -5.64
CA HIS A 83 20.02 9.16 -6.84
C HIS A 83 21.17 10.15 -7.01
N LEU A 84 21.56 10.83 -5.93
CA LEU A 84 22.72 11.75 -5.90
C LEU A 84 24.07 11.06 -6.05
N LEU A 85 24.21 9.77 -5.76
CA LEU A 85 25.49 9.06 -5.91
C LEU A 85 25.64 8.47 -7.31
N ILE A 86 24.53 7.99 -7.89
CA ILE A 86 24.54 7.23 -9.15
C ILE A 86 24.27 8.13 -10.37
N PHE A 87 23.42 9.16 -10.24
CA PHE A 87 22.99 10.01 -11.36
C PHE A 87 23.60 11.42 -11.34
N ASN A 88 24.40 11.76 -10.33
CA ASN A 88 25.24 12.95 -10.30
C ASN A 88 26.64 12.63 -10.81
#